data_AF-A0A6V7LUU0-F1
#
_entry.id   AF-A0A6V7LUU0-F1
#
_cell.length_a   1.000
_cell.length_b   1.000
_cell.length_c   1.000
_cell.angle_alpha   90.00
_cell.angle_beta   90.00
_cell.angle_gamma   90.00
#
_symmetry.space_group_name_H-M   'P 1'
#
loop_
_entity.id
_entity.type
_entity.pdbx_description
1 polymer ?
#
loop_
_entity_poly.entity_id
_entity_poly.type
_entity_poly.pdbx_seq_one_letter_code
_entity_poly.pdbx_strand_id
1 'polypeptide(L)' 'CGISGDEISNRIVGGKIVIPHIFPWVVAIFHRSQLHCGGALINNRYVITAGHCVK' A
#
# COMPACT_ATOMS: atom_id res chain seq x y z
N CYS A 1 -10.21 -0.12 10.92
CA CYS A 1 -9.45 0.10 9.66
C CYS A 1 -9.94 -0.91 8.61
N GLY A 2 -9.49 -0.83 7.35
CA GLY A 2 -9.77 -1.87 6.35
C GLY A 2 -11.06 -1.72 5.54
N ILE A 3 -11.71 -0.55 5.56
CA ILE A 3 -12.84 -0.25 4.66
C ILE A 3 -12.26 0.41 3.41
N SER A 4 -12.36 -0.25 2.26
CA SER A 4 -12.02 0.36 0.96
C SER A 4 -13.12 1.29 0.49
N GLY A 5 -12.78 2.22 -0.40
CA GLY A 5 -13.73 3.17 -0.97
C GLY A 5 -14.69 2.60 -2.03
N ASP A 6 -14.62 1.31 -2.36
CA ASP A 6 -15.43 0.66 -3.41
C ASP A 6 -15.49 -0.88 -3.20
N GLU A 7 -16.51 -1.54 -3.77
CA GLU A 7 -16.65 -3.01 -3.81
C GLU A 7 -15.80 -3.60 -4.95
N ILE A 8 -14.50 -3.77 -4.71
CA ILE A 8 -13.55 -4.19 -5.76
C ILE A 8 -13.31 -5.69 -5.74
N SER A 9 -13.65 -6.39 -6.83
CA SER A 9 -13.10 -7.71 -7.15
C SER A 9 -12.02 -7.56 -8.23
N ASN A 10 -10.75 -7.69 -7.83
CA ASN A 10 -9.61 -7.65 -8.75
C ASN A 10 -8.50 -8.62 -8.29
N ARG A 11 -8.26 -9.68 -9.07
CA ARG A 11 -7.35 -10.80 -8.70
C ARG A 11 -6.09 -10.87 -9.56
N ILE A 12 -5.66 -9.68 -10.01
CA ILE A 12 -4.34 -9.28 -10.52
C ILE A 12 -3.55 -10.39 -11.25
N VAL A 13 -3.59 -10.36 -12.58
CA VAL A 13 -2.39 -10.38 -13.43
C VAL A 13 -2.61 -9.29 -14.48
N GLY A 14 -1.65 -8.37 -14.66
CA GLY A 14 -1.79 -7.14 -15.48
C GLY A 14 -2.47 -5.95 -14.79
N GLY A 15 -3.46 -6.19 -13.92
CA GLY A 15 -4.05 -5.18 -13.04
C GLY A 15 -4.72 -3.99 -13.76
N LYS A 16 -5.13 -2.97 -12.98
CA LYS A 16 -5.63 -1.69 -13.50
C LYS A 16 -5.28 -0.57 -12.53
N ILE A 17 -5.15 0.66 -13.04
CA ILE A 17 -5.00 1.85 -12.19
C ILE A 17 -6.26 2.00 -11.34
N VAL A 18 -6.05 2.29 -10.05
CA VAL A 18 -7.11 2.46 -9.07
C VAL A 18 -7.45 3.95 -8.92
N ILE A 19 -8.67 4.26 -8.49
CA ILE A 19 -9.04 5.64 -8.15
C ILE A 19 -8.21 6.06 -6.91
N PRO A 20 -7.67 7.29 -6.87
CA PRO A 20 -6.95 7.78 -5.70
C PRO A 20 -7.72 7.57 -4.39
N HIS A 21 -7.00 7.21 -3.34
CA HIS A 21 -7.51 7.02 -1.98
C HIS A 21 -8.47 5.83 -1.74
N ILE A 22 -8.77 4.99 -2.74
CA ILE A 22 -9.61 3.78 -2.55
C ILE A 22 -8.99 2.77 -1.57
N PHE A 23 -7.66 2.64 -1.59
CA PHE A 23 -6.90 1.79 -0.66
C PHE A 23 -6.07 2.68 0.27
N PRO A 24 -6.70 3.31 1.29
CA PRO A 24 -6.06 4.36 2.08
C PRO A 24 -4.89 3.85 2.93
N TRP A 25 -4.77 2.54 3.09
CA TRP A 25 -3.65 1.93 3.82
C TRP A 25 -2.40 1.74 2.96
N VAL A 26 -2.46 1.82 1.62
CA VAL A 26 -1.28 1.59 0.77
C VAL A 26 -0.31 2.75 0.92
N VAL A 27 0.95 2.44 1.25
CA VAL A 27 2.02 3.45 1.40
C VAL A 27 3.22 3.15 0.53
N ALA A 28 3.91 4.22 0.12
CA ALA A 28 5.21 4.17 -0.53
C ALA A 28 6.32 4.44 0.49
N ILE A 29 7.32 3.57 0.51
CA ILE A 29 8.52 3.71 1.36
C ILE A 29 9.65 4.19 0.46
N PHE A 30 10.20 5.36 0.77
CA PHE A 30 11.29 5.97 0.03
C PHE A 30 12.63 5.78 0.75
N HIS A 31 13.66 5.41 0.01
CA HIS A 31 15.05 5.42 0.48
C HIS A 31 15.87 6.29 -0.48
N ARG A 32 16.58 7.29 0.05
CA ARG A 32 17.37 8.25 -0.76
C ARG A 32 16.56 8.88 -1.91
N SER A 33 15.32 9.28 -1.61
CA SER A 33 14.36 9.87 -2.57
C SER A 33 13.93 8.94 -3.71
N GLN A 34 14.25 7.65 -3.65
CA GLN A 34 13.77 6.65 -4.61
C GLN A 34 12.73 5.76 -3.95
N LEU A 35 11.69 5.39 -4.72
CA LEU A 35 10.71 4.40 -4.28
C LEU A 35 11.43 3.06 -4.07
N HIS A 36 11.41 2.56 -2.84
CA HIS A 36 12.12 1.36 -2.44
C HIS A 36 11.18 0.17 -2.24
N CYS A 37 10.12 0.36 -1.45
CA CYS A 37 9.16 -0.68 -1.13
C CYS A 37 7.74 -0.12 -0.93
N GLY A 38 6.77 -1.02 -0.84
CA GLY A 38 5.43 -0.72 -0.35
C GLY A 38 5.23 -1.12 1.12
N GLY A 39 4.08 -0.75 1.67
CA GLY A 39 3.62 -1.20 2.97
C GLY A 39 2.12 -0.96 3.17
N ALA A 40 1.63 -1.26 4.37
CA ALA A 40 0.26 -0.98 4.78
C ALA A 40 0.21 -0.22 6.12
N LEU A 41 -0.53 0.88 6.16
CA LEU A 41 -0.85 1.60 7.40
C LEU A 41 -1.85 0.79 8.23
N ILE A 42 -1.44 0.32 9.41
CA ILE A 42 -2.26 -0.55 10.26
C ILE A 42 -3.00 0.22 11.36
N ASN A 43 -2.54 1.42 11.71
CA ASN A 43 -3.19 2.38 12.60
C ASN A 43 -2.60 3.79 12.37
N ASN A 44 -2.90 4.76 13.24
CA ASN A 44 -2.45 6.15 13.09
C ASN A 44 -0.94 6.40 13.30
N ARG A 45 -0.15 5.38 13.62
CA ARG A 45 1.28 5.52 13.94
C ARG A 45 2.18 4.48 13.26
N TYR A 46 1.64 3.35 12.86
CA TYR A 46 2.43 2.20 12.45
C TYR A 46 2.12 1.75 11.02
N VAL A 47 3.19 1.46 10.28
CA VAL A 47 3.19 0.85 8.95
C VAL A 47 3.82 -0.55 9.05
N ILE A 48 3.19 -1.54 8.44
CA ILE A 48 3.76 -2.87 8.23
C ILE A 48 4.37 -2.99 6.83
N THR A 49 5.51 -3.67 6.70
CA THR A 49 6.20 -3.94 5.44
C THR A 49 6.92 -5.29 5.50
N ALA A 50 7.55 -5.71 4.39
CA ALA A 50 8.33 -6.94 4.35
C ALA A 50 9.69 -6.76 5.07
N GLY A 51 10.15 -7.77 5.80
CA GLY A 51 11.41 -7.70 6.54
C GLY A 51 12.64 -7.44 5.66
N HIS A 52 12.64 -7.87 4.39
CA HIS A 52 13.74 -7.60 3.47
C HIS A 52 13.81 -6.14 2.98
N CYS A 53 12.75 -5.35 3.16
CA CYS A 53 12.74 -3.93 2.82
C CYS A 53 13.52 -3.06 3.82
N VAL A 54 13.73 -3.58 5.05
CA VAL A 54 14.31 -2.86 6.19
C VAL A 54 15.55 -3.57 6.77
N LYS A 55 16.09 -4.53 6.03
CA LYS A 55 17.24 -5.32 6.44
C LYS A 55 18.55 -4.56 6.23
#